data_AF-A0A968M7L3-F1
#
_entry.id   AF-A0A968M7L3-F1
#
_cell.length_a   1.000
_cell.length_b   1.000
_cell.length_c   1.000
_cell.angle_alpha   90.00
_cell.angle_beta   90.00
_cell.angle_gamma   90.00
#
_symmetry.space_group_name_H-M   'P 1'
#
loop_
_entity.id
_entity.type
_entity.pdbx_description
1 polymer ?
#
loop_
_entity_poly.entity_id
_entity_poly.type
_entity_poly.pdbx_seq_one_letter_code
_entity_poly.pdbx_strand_id
1 'polypeptide(L)'
;MPHQFGEIAFTPSVKAVQARMGSRESYERFVARGPENSTLTPDVEAFITSMEGFYLGTVTSGGYPYIQFRGGKRGFLKILGERTLGFADFRGNVQYISVGNLSVSNQAFLFLMDYRHRRRLKIFGHAHIIENDQTILDQVRDADYEATVERAIIIDVKAWDWNCPQHIPRKFSEEEVAPLLQRIASLEAALAAQGRTLD
;
A
#
# COMPACT_ATOMS: atom_id res chain seq x y z
N MET A 1 -9.06 -11.16 -10.72
CA MET A 1 -8.93 -11.46 -9.28
C MET A 1 -8.27 -12.82 -9.13
N PRO A 2 -7.10 -12.91 -8.50
CA PRO A 2 -6.38 -14.16 -8.34
C PRO A 2 -6.84 -14.99 -7.13
N HIS A 3 -6.36 -16.22 -7.04
CA HIS A 3 -6.99 -17.33 -6.31
C HIS A 3 -7.17 -17.06 -4.82
N GLN A 4 -6.09 -16.93 -4.04
CA GLN A 4 -6.13 -16.82 -2.58
C GLN A 4 -6.83 -15.55 -2.11
N PHE A 5 -6.73 -14.44 -2.85
CA PHE A 5 -7.45 -13.21 -2.50
C PHE A 5 -8.96 -13.40 -2.62
N GLY A 6 -9.40 -14.11 -3.67
CA GLY A 6 -10.81 -14.45 -3.85
C GLY A 6 -11.33 -15.38 -2.75
N GLU A 7 -10.52 -16.35 -2.30
CA GLU A 7 -10.90 -17.24 -1.19
C GLU A 7 -11.16 -16.48 0.12
N ILE A 8 -10.31 -15.50 0.43
CA ILE A 8 -10.47 -14.64 1.62
C ILE A 8 -11.65 -13.67 1.43
N ALA A 9 -11.74 -13.00 0.28
CA ALA A 9 -12.68 -11.91 0.07
C ALA A 9 -14.13 -12.38 -0.22
N PHE A 10 -14.30 -13.54 -0.86
CA PHE A 10 -15.62 -14.06 -1.23
C PHE A 10 -16.19 -14.96 -0.13
N THR A 11 -16.51 -14.33 1.01
CA THR A 11 -17.25 -14.94 2.12
C THR A 11 -18.63 -15.45 1.67
N PRO A 12 -19.31 -16.30 2.46
CA PRO A 12 -20.65 -16.77 2.14
C PRO A 12 -21.64 -15.65 1.82
N SER A 13 -21.61 -14.54 2.58
CA SER A 13 -22.49 -13.39 2.34
C SER A 13 -22.16 -12.67 1.03
N VAL A 14 -20.88 -12.52 0.68
CA VAL A 14 -20.47 -11.95 -0.61
C VAL A 14 -20.90 -12.86 -1.77
N LYS A 15 -20.71 -14.17 -1.64
CA LYS A 15 -21.17 -15.15 -2.64
C LYS A 15 -22.68 -15.10 -2.85
N ALA A 16 -23.46 -14.97 -1.77
CA ALA A 16 -24.91 -14.82 -1.84
C ALA A 16 -25.32 -13.54 -2.60
N VAL A 17 -24.64 -12.42 -2.35
CA VAL A 17 -24.86 -11.17 -3.11
C VAL A 17 -24.46 -11.33 -4.58
N GLN A 18 -23.33 -11.98 -4.87
CA GLN A 18 -22.91 -12.25 -6.26
C GLN A 18 -23.94 -13.09 -7.01
N ALA A 19 -24.54 -14.10 -6.36
CA ALA A 19 -25.59 -14.92 -6.96
C ALA A 19 -26.83 -14.07 -7.27
N ARG A 20 -27.30 -13.28 -6.28
CA ARG A 20 -28.44 -12.37 -6.43
C ARG A 20 -28.22 -11.32 -7.54
N MET A 21 -26.99 -10.85 -7.72
CA MET A 21 -26.62 -9.86 -8.73
C MET A 21 -26.10 -10.47 -10.03
N GLY A 22 -26.18 -11.80 -10.21
CA GLY A 22 -25.85 -12.48 -11.48
C GLY A 22 -24.36 -12.54 -11.84
N SER A 23 -23.44 -12.38 -10.88
CA SER A 23 -21.98 -12.38 -11.13
C SER A 23 -21.24 -13.60 -10.57
N ARG A 24 -21.93 -14.50 -9.84
CA ARG A 24 -21.30 -15.61 -9.09
C ARG A 24 -20.50 -16.56 -9.97
N GLU A 25 -21.09 -17.09 -11.03
CA GLU A 25 -20.42 -18.06 -11.92
C GLU A 25 -19.22 -17.44 -12.66
N SER A 26 -19.28 -16.14 -12.96
CA SER A 26 -18.17 -15.41 -13.57
C SER A 26 -16.98 -15.33 -12.61
N TYR A 27 -17.24 -14.86 -11.38
CA TYR A 27 -16.19 -14.74 -10.36
C TYR A 27 -15.65 -16.08 -9.86
N GLU A 28 -16.48 -17.12 -9.84
CA GLU A 28 -16.06 -18.48 -9.52
C GLU A 28 -15.04 -19.00 -10.54
N ARG A 29 -15.35 -18.88 -11.83
CA ARG A 29 -14.39 -19.23 -12.90
C ARG A 29 -13.13 -18.35 -12.85
N PHE A 30 -13.29 -17.07 -12.53
CA PHE A 30 -12.17 -16.12 -12.42
C PHE A 30 -11.19 -16.50 -11.31
N VAL A 31 -11.71 -16.92 -10.15
CA VAL A 31 -10.89 -17.38 -9.01
C VAL A 31 -10.26 -18.73 -9.32
N ALA A 32 -11.02 -19.70 -9.82
CA ALA A 32 -10.54 -21.05 -10.10
C ALA A 32 -9.43 -21.10 -11.19
N ARG A 33 -9.40 -20.11 -12.09
CA ARG A 33 -8.38 -19.98 -13.14
C ARG A 33 -7.34 -18.89 -12.83
N GLY A 34 -7.49 -18.20 -11.71
CA GLY A 34 -6.59 -17.11 -11.33
C GLY A 34 -5.21 -17.66 -10.94
N PRO A 35 -4.13 -16.91 -11.18
CA PRO A 35 -2.83 -17.31 -10.68
C PRO A 35 -2.83 -17.30 -9.15
N GLU A 36 -1.87 -18.02 -8.57
CA GLU A 36 -1.58 -17.87 -7.15
C GLU A 36 -1.07 -16.44 -6.88
N ASN A 37 -1.55 -15.82 -5.81
CA ASN A 37 -1.24 -14.45 -5.44
C ASN A 37 -0.94 -14.30 -3.96
N SER A 38 -0.24 -15.30 -3.44
CA SER A 38 0.10 -15.37 -2.02
C SER A 38 1.62 -15.24 -1.78
N THR A 39 2.41 -15.35 -2.85
CA THR A 39 3.83 -15.00 -2.94
C THR A 39 4.00 -13.67 -3.68
N LEU A 40 4.95 -12.86 -3.25
CA LEU A 40 5.33 -11.59 -3.86
C LEU A 40 6.08 -11.88 -5.15
N THR A 41 5.49 -11.51 -6.28
CA THR A 41 6.15 -11.65 -7.58
C THR A 41 7.09 -10.47 -7.81
N PRO A 42 8.07 -10.58 -8.73
CA PRO A 42 8.99 -9.47 -9.04
C PRO A 42 8.28 -8.15 -9.36
N ASP A 43 7.14 -8.20 -10.06
CA ASP A 43 6.34 -7.01 -10.37
C ASP A 43 5.69 -6.36 -9.13
N VAL A 44 5.29 -7.19 -8.16
CA VAL A 44 4.72 -6.74 -6.89
C VAL A 44 5.80 -6.16 -5.99
N GLU A 45 6.95 -6.82 -5.91
CA GLU A 45 8.12 -6.32 -5.19
C GLU A 45 8.56 -4.95 -5.74
N ALA A 46 8.79 -4.86 -7.05
CA ALA A 46 9.17 -3.62 -7.71
C ALA A 46 8.16 -2.49 -7.45
N PHE A 47 6.86 -2.80 -7.46
CA PHE A 47 5.85 -1.82 -7.11
C PHE A 47 5.95 -1.39 -5.64
N ILE A 48 6.00 -2.32 -4.69
CA ILE A 48 6.08 -2.02 -3.26
C ILE A 48 7.31 -1.16 -2.96
N THR A 49 8.47 -1.52 -3.51
CA THR A 49 9.73 -0.78 -3.36
C THR A 49 9.67 0.62 -3.97
N SER A 50 8.82 0.85 -4.97
CA SER A 50 8.63 2.19 -5.56
C SER A 50 7.78 3.13 -4.69
N MET A 51 7.07 2.61 -3.68
CA MET A 51 6.16 3.37 -2.84
C MET A 51 6.88 4.03 -1.66
N GLU A 52 6.44 5.23 -1.30
CA GLU A 52 6.90 5.97 -0.11
C GLU A 52 5.99 5.72 1.11
N GLY A 53 4.82 5.12 0.90
CA GLY A 53 3.89 4.81 1.98
C GLY A 53 2.67 4.03 1.52
N PHE A 54 1.84 3.68 2.49
CA PHE A 54 0.65 2.87 2.31
C PHE A 54 -0.34 3.12 3.45
N TYR A 55 -1.57 2.63 3.30
CA TYR A 55 -2.55 2.63 4.38
C TYR A 55 -2.60 1.25 5.04
N LEU A 56 -2.46 1.24 6.37
CA LEU A 56 -2.60 0.06 7.20
C LEU A 56 -3.99 0.01 7.81
N GLY A 57 -4.75 -1.03 7.46
CA GLY A 57 -5.98 -1.45 8.08
C GLY A 57 -5.73 -2.45 9.19
N THR A 58 -6.33 -2.21 10.35
CA THR A 58 -6.38 -3.12 11.52
C THR A 58 -7.81 -3.19 12.04
N VAL A 59 -8.10 -4.09 12.97
CA VAL A 59 -9.42 -4.25 13.56
C VAL A 59 -9.34 -4.02 15.07
N THR A 60 -10.20 -3.17 15.61
CA THR A 60 -10.28 -2.96 17.06
C THR A 60 -10.83 -4.18 17.77
N SER A 61 -10.63 -4.29 19.08
CA SER A 61 -11.21 -5.38 19.89
C SER A 61 -12.75 -5.43 19.82
N GLY A 62 -13.40 -4.29 19.55
CA GLY A 62 -14.84 -4.20 19.31
C GLY A 62 -15.28 -4.57 17.88
N GLY A 63 -14.35 -4.97 17.01
CA GLY A 63 -14.63 -5.37 15.63
C GLY A 63 -14.74 -4.19 14.63
N TYR A 64 -14.42 -2.97 15.04
CA TYR A 64 -14.44 -1.82 14.12
C TYR A 64 -13.17 -1.80 13.25
N PRO A 65 -13.30 -1.55 11.92
CA PRO A 65 -12.13 -1.33 11.08
C PRO A 65 -11.47 0.01 11.43
N TYR A 66 -10.14 0.03 11.45
CA TYR A 66 -9.34 1.23 11.65
C TYR A 66 -8.28 1.32 10.56
N ILE A 67 -8.09 2.50 9.97
CA ILE A 67 -7.10 2.74 8.92
C ILE A 67 -6.20 3.91 9.28
N GLN A 68 -4.91 3.77 9.00
CA GLN A 68 -3.92 4.84 9.17
C GLN A 68 -2.87 4.81 8.07
N PHE A 69 -2.43 5.97 7.62
CA PHE A 69 -1.30 6.07 6.69
C PHE A 69 0.01 5.83 7.42
N ARG A 70 0.89 5.03 6.80
CA ARG A 70 2.27 4.77 7.22
C ARG A 70 3.17 5.09 6.05
N GLY A 71 4.20 5.90 6.26
CA GLY A 71 5.08 6.35 5.20
C GLY A 71 6.43 6.82 5.69
N GLY A 72 7.36 6.89 4.75
CA GLY A 72 8.75 7.27 4.92
C GLY A 72 9.39 7.49 3.55
N LYS A 73 10.67 7.14 3.42
CA LYS A 73 11.37 7.21 2.12
C LYS A 73 10.82 6.17 1.14
N ARG A 74 11.17 6.32 -0.14
CA ARG A 74 10.84 5.31 -1.16
C ARG A 74 11.38 3.94 -0.74
N GLY A 75 10.53 2.92 -0.82
CA GLY A 75 10.82 1.60 -0.28
C GLY A 75 10.65 1.52 1.24
N PHE A 76 9.78 2.35 1.82
CA PHE A 76 9.46 2.34 3.25
C PHE A 76 8.96 0.96 3.71
N LEU A 77 8.10 0.31 2.91
CA LEU A 77 7.69 -1.07 3.12
C LEU A 77 8.74 -2.00 2.50
N LYS A 78 9.46 -2.75 3.33
CA LYS A 78 10.53 -3.66 2.94
C LYS A 78 9.98 -5.02 2.51
N ILE A 79 10.63 -5.60 1.52
CA ILE A 79 10.49 -7.02 1.16
C ILE A 79 11.51 -7.79 2.02
N LEU A 80 11.03 -8.67 2.90
CA LEU A 80 11.87 -9.46 3.81
C LEU A 80 11.94 -10.93 3.39
N GLY A 81 11.11 -11.34 2.44
CA GLY A 81 11.08 -12.67 1.87
C GLY A 81 9.91 -12.82 0.91
N GLU A 82 9.79 -13.99 0.29
CA GLU A 82 8.77 -14.29 -0.73
C GLU A 82 7.33 -14.02 -0.28
N ARG A 83 7.06 -14.04 1.03
CA ARG A 83 5.74 -13.80 1.62
C ARG A 83 5.78 -12.89 2.83
N THR A 84 6.88 -12.16 3.01
CA THR A 84 7.12 -11.42 4.24
C THR A 84 7.45 -9.98 3.89
N LEU A 85 6.65 -9.07 4.42
CA LEU A 85 6.88 -7.63 4.35
C LEU A 85 7.23 -7.11 5.74
N GLY A 86 7.90 -5.96 5.81
CA GLY A 86 8.14 -5.32 7.10
C GLY A 86 8.34 -3.82 6.97
N PHE A 87 8.06 -3.08 8.03
CA PHE A 87 8.35 -1.65 8.08
C PHE A 87 8.70 -1.22 9.51
N ALA A 88 9.49 -0.16 9.60
CA ALA A 88 9.85 0.47 10.86
C ALA A 88 8.66 1.28 11.40
N ASP A 89 8.30 1.07 12.65
CA ASP A 89 7.39 1.93 13.39
C ASP A 89 8.22 2.82 14.34
N PHE A 90 8.24 4.10 13.99
CA PHE A 90 8.94 5.14 14.74
C PHE A 90 8.06 5.67 15.87
N ARG A 91 8.70 6.31 16.85
CA ARG A 91 7.99 7.04 17.89
C ARG A 91 7.16 8.17 17.27
N GLY A 92 5.85 7.94 17.16
CA GLY A 92 4.90 8.89 16.59
C GLY A 92 4.17 9.71 17.65
N ASN A 93 2.90 10.02 17.36
CA ASN A 93 1.98 10.76 18.23
C ASN A 93 1.49 9.98 19.47
N VAL A 94 2.06 8.80 19.75
CA VAL A 94 1.83 8.03 20.98
C VAL A 94 0.37 7.53 21.13
N GLN A 95 -0.42 7.47 20.05
CA GLN A 95 -1.79 6.94 20.13
C GLN A 95 -1.85 5.41 20.29
N TYR A 96 -0.84 4.70 19.78
CA TYR A 96 -0.70 3.23 19.85
C TYR A 96 -1.91 2.40 19.39
N ILE A 97 -2.85 2.97 18.61
CA ILE A 97 -4.08 2.28 18.19
C ILE A 97 -3.76 1.01 17.39
N SER A 98 -2.92 1.11 16.34
CA SER A 98 -2.56 -0.07 15.54
C SER A 98 -1.83 -1.12 16.37
N VAL A 99 -0.93 -0.69 17.27
CA VAL A 99 -0.18 -1.59 18.17
C VAL A 99 -1.14 -2.35 19.08
N GLY A 100 -2.07 -1.63 19.74
CA GLY A 100 -3.09 -2.23 20.59
C GLY A 100 -4.02 -3.17 19.83
N ASN A 101 -4.50 -2.77 18.65
CA ASN A 101 -5.35 -3.61 17.80
C ASN A 101 -4.64 -4.92 17.42
N LEU A 102 -3.37 -4.84 16.99
CA LEU A 102 -2.58 -5.99 16.57
C LEU A 102 -2.26 -6.98 17.70
N SER A 103 -2.27 -6.52 18.96
CA SER A 103 -2.12 -7.39 20.13
C SER A 103 -3.31 -8.32 20.37
N VAL A 104 -4.50 -7.95 19.86
CA VAL A 104 -5.75 -8.72 20.01
C VAL A 104 -6.09 -9.50 18.74
N SER A 105 -5.84 -8.90 17.57
CA SER A 105 -6.03 -9.54 16.26
C SER A 105 -4.88 -9.18 15.36
N ASN A 106 -4.12 -10.18 14.92
CA ASN A 106 -3.03 -9.95 13.96
C ASN A 106 -3.54 -9.69 12.53
N GLN A 107 -4.85 -9.64 12.27
CA GLN A 107 -5.35 -9.37 10.92
C GLN A 107 -5.00 -7.95 10.47
N ALA A 108 -4.32 -7.86 9.34
CA ALA A 108 -3.92 -6.61 8.72
C ALA A 108 -4.34 -6.55 7.25
N PHE A 109 -4.64 -5.34 6.80
CA PHE A 109 -4.90 -5.06 5.39
C PHE A 109 -4.05 -3.89 4.93
N LEU A 110 -3.23 -4.08 3.90
CA LEU A 110 -2.45 -3.00 3.32
C LEU A 110 -3.10 -2.53 2.03
N PHE A 111 -3.20 -1.22 1.88
CA PHE A 111 -3.66 -0.57 0.66
C PHE A 111 -2.59 0.39 0.17
N LEU A 112 -2.01 0.08 -0.98
CA LEU A 112 -0.96 0.88 -1.61
C LEU A 112 -1.56 1.56 -2.84
N MET A 113 -1.40 2.87 -2.94
CA MET A 113 -2.07 3.71 -3.94
C MET A 113 -1.06 4.51 -4.75
N ASP A 114 -0.95 4.19 -6.03
CA ASP A 114 -0.15 4.94 -7.01
C ASP A 114 -1.09 5.73 -7.93
N TYR A 115 -1.26 7.01 -7.63
CA TYR A 115 -2.09 7.90 -8.42
C TYR A 115 -1.52 8.21 -9.80
N ARG A 116 -0.18 8.28 -9.93
CA ARG A 116 0.49 8.62 -11.19
C ARG A 116 0.19 7.59 -12.26
N HIS A 117 0.36 6.31 -11.93
CA HIS A 117 0.10 5.20 -12.85
C HIS A 117 -1.31 4.64 -12.74
N ARG A 118 -2.13 5.19 -11.84
CA ARG A 118 -3.50 4.75 -11.54
C ARG A 118 -3.57 3.28 -11.12
N ARG A 119 -2.60 2.85 -10.31
CA ARG A 119 -2.51 1.48 -9.81
C ARG A 119 -2.83 1.46 -8.33
N ARG A 120 -3.45 0.37 -7.88
CA ARG A 120 -3.60 0.09 -6.46
C ARG A 120 -3.39 -1.38 -6.19
N LEU A 121 -2.62 -1.65 -5.15
CA LEU A 121 -2.37 -2.99 -4.64
C LEU A 121 -3.06 -3.13 -3.28
N LYS A 122 -3.80 -4.22 -3.10
CA LYS A 122 -4.41 -4.61 -1.83
C LYS A 122 -3.70 -5.85 -1.33
N ILE A 123 -3.39 -5.92 -0.05
CA ILE A 123 -2.74 -7.09 0.54
C ILE A 123 -3.48 -7.46 1.83
N PHE A 124 -3.95 -8.69 1.91
CA PHE A 124 -4.32 -9.32 3.19
C PHE A 124 -3.09 -9.95 3.80
N GLY A 125 -2.89 -9.74 5.10
CA GLY A 125 -1.80 -10.36 5.83
C GLY A 125 -2.08 -10.49 7.31
N HIS A 126 -1.16 -11.15 8.00
CA HIS A 126 -1.10 -11.12 9.47
C HIS A 126 0.10 -10.30 9.90
N ALA A 127 -0.11 -9.30 10.76
CA ALA A 127 0.93 -8.43 11.24
C ALA A 127 1.37 -8.78 12.67
N HIS A 128 2.69 -8.74 12.89
CA HIS A 128 3.38 -9.10 14.11
C HIS A 128 4.30 -7.95 14.52
N ILE A 129 4.35 -7.68 15.83
CA ILE A 129 5.15 -6.58 16.38
C ILE A 129 6.42 -7.18 16.99
N ILE A 130 7.58 -6.61 16.62
CA ILE A 130 8.90 -7.02 17.08
C ILE A 130 9.63 -5.81 17.66
N GLU A 131 9.99 -5.84 18.94
CA GLU A 131 10.60 -4.69 19.66
C GLU A 131 12.05 -4.93 20.07
N ASN A 132 12.47 -6.18 20.30
CA ASN A 132 13.75 -6.51 20.93
C ASN A 132 14.61 -7.47 20.08
N ASP A 133 14.51 -7.39 18.76
CA ASP A 133 15.34 -8.15 17.84
C ASP A 133 16.06 -7.18 16.88
N GLN A 134 17.31 -6.86 17.20
CA GLN A 134 18.10 -5.92 16.40
C GLN A 134 18.28 -6.38 14.95
N THR A 135 18.34 -7.70 14.72
CA THR A 135 18.49 -8.26 13.37
C THR A 135 17.28 -7.92 12.49
N ILE A 136 16.08 -7.94 13.07
CA ILE A 136 14.85 -7.59 12.37
C ILE A 136 14.69 -6.07 12.28
N LEU A 137 15.01 -5.34 13.35
CA LEU A 137 14.94 -3.88 13.37
C LEU A 137 15.86 -3.26 12.31
N ASP A 138 17.06 -3.80 12.12
CA ASP A 138 18.01 -3.34 11.11
C ASP A 138 17.53 -3.59 9.68
N GLN A 139 16.76 -4.67 9.44
CA GLN A 139 16.20 -4.96 8.11
C GLN A 139 15.12 -3.96 7.70
N VAL A 140 14.40 -3.38 8.66
CA VAL A 140 13.31 -2.43 8.37
C VAL A 140 13.74 -0.96 8.47
N ARG A 141 14.95 -0.70 8.98
CA ARG A 141 15.49 0.64 9.15
C ARG A 141 15.92 1.23 7.81
N ASP A 142 15.69 2.53 7.64
CA ASP A 142 16.35 3.31 6.59
C ASP A 142 17.69 3.82 7.13
N ALA A 143 18.80 3.44 6.48
CA ALA A 143 20.16 3.78 6.94
C ALA A 143 20.37 5.29 7.13
N ASP A 144 19.79 6.09 6.23
CA ASP A 144 19.90 7.55 6.22
C ASP A 144 18.72 8.24 6.95
N TYR A 145 18.08 7.58 7.91
CA TYR A 145 17.03 8.17 8.73
C TYR A 145 17.37 8.03 10.22
N GLU A 146 17.61 9.17 10.87
CA GLU A 146 18.08 9.24 12.26
C GLU A 146 16.99 8.93 13.30
N ALA A 147 15.75 8.68 12.88
CA ALA A 147 14.69 8.35 13.81
C ALA A 147 14.92 6.98 14.47
N THR A 148 14.74 6.94 15.79
CA THR A 148 14.76 5.68 16.55
C THR A 148 13.60 4.79 16.12
N VAL A 149 13.93 3.62 15.58
CA VAL A 149 12.96 2.54 15.34
C VAL A 149 12.59 1.96 16.70
N GLU A 150 11.35 2.13 17.14
CA GLU A 150 10.88 1.54 18.40
C GLU A 150 10.54 0.06 18.23
N ARG A 151 9.97 -0.28 17.06
CA ARG A 151 9.52 -1.62 16.72
C ARG A 151 9.49 -1.83 15.21
N ALA A 152 9.60 -3.08 14.79
CA ALA A 152 9.29 -3.52 13.44
C ALA A 152 7.88 -4.12 13.43
N ILE A 153 7.12 -3.81 12.39
CA ILE A 153 5.86 -4.50 12.11
C ILE A 153 6.10 -5.40 10.90
N ILE A 154 6.05 -6.71 11.15
CA ILE A 154 6.28 -7.77 10.16
C ILE A 154 4.95 -8.31 9.69
N ILE A 155 4.76 -8.46 8.39
CA ILE A 155 3.51 -8.88 7.78
C ILE A 155 3.72 -10.16 6.98
N ASP A 156 3.05 -11.22 7.42
CA ASP A 156 2.90 -12.46 6.67
C ASP A 156 1.81 -12.28 5.61
N VAL A 157 2.20 -12.23 4.34
CA VAL A 157 1.29 -12.06 3.21
C VAL A 157 0.44 -13.32 3.04
N LYS A 158 -0.88 -13.13 3.10
CA LYS A 158 -1.87 -14.18 2.83
C LYS A 158 -2.34 -14.14 1.39
N ALA A 159 -2.66 -12.95 0.87
CA ALA A 159 -3.00 -12.77 -0.53
C ALA A 159 -2.89 -11.29 -0.95
N TRP A 160 -2.68 -11.03 -2.24
CA TRP A 160 -2.70 -9.67 -2.79
C TRP A 160 -3.46 -9.59 -4.11
N ASP A 161 -4.05 -8.44 -4.44
CA ASP A 161 -4.82 -8.27 -5.68
C ASP A 161 -4.68 -6.86 -6.24
N TRP A 162 -4.46 -6.79 -7.56
CA TRP A 162 -4.53 -5.56 -8.35
C TRP A 162 -5.98 -5.30 -8.72
N ASN A 163 -6.44 -4.08 -8.47
CA ASN A 163 -7.78 -3.66 -8.85
C ASN A 163 -7.78 -2.83 -10.15
N CYS A 164 -8.97 -2.66 -10.75
CA CYS A 164 -9.20 -1.85 -11.94
C CYS A 164 -8.73 -0.39 -11.77
N PRO A 165 -8.00 0.19 -12.73
CA PRO A 165 -7.51 1.58 -12.69
C PRO A 165 -8.62 2.63 -12.93
N GLN A 166 -9.84 2.21 -13.25
CA GLN A 166 -10.96 3.10 -13.53
C GLN A 166 -11.22 4.05 -12.36
N HIS A 167 -11.53 5.30 -12.70
CA HIS A 167 -11.83 6.40 -11.77
C HIS A 167 -10.72 6.79 -10.79
N ILE A 168 -9.51 6.22 -10.88
CA ILE A 168 -8.38 6.74 -10.13
C ILE A 168 -7.88 8.01 -10.83
N PRO A 169 -7.91 9.19 -10.16
CA PRO A 169 -7.40 10.42 -10.74
C PRO A 169 -5.88 10.33 -10.87
N ARG A 170 -5.34 10.98 -11.91
CA ARG A 170 -3.90 11.18 -12.00
C ARG A 170 -3.50 12.32 -11.07
N LYS A 171 -2.51 12.06 -10.22
CA LYS A 171 -1.89 13.08 -9.36
C LYS A 171 -0.37 12.98 -9.52
N PHE A 172 0.29 14.12 -9.44
CA PHE A 172 1.74 14.26 -9.50
C PHE A 172 2.19 14.99 -8.23
N SER A 173 3.40 14.70 -7.77
CA SER A 173 3.98 15.41 -6.64
C SER A 173 4.41 16.82 -7.04
N GLU A 174 4.62 17.68 -6.04
CA GLU A 174 5.18 19.01 -6.27
C GLU A 174 6.57 18.93 -6.92
N GLU A 175 7.40 17.98 -6.50
CA GLU A 175 8.73 17.73 -7.07
C GLU A 175 8.67 17.39 -8.58
N GLU A 176 7.68 16.60 -9.00
CA GLU A 176 7.48 16.24 -10.40
C GLU A 176 7.00 17.42 -11.25
N VAL A 177 6.21 18.31 -10.67
CA VAL A 177 5.58 19.44 -11.37
C VAL A 177 6.48 20.68 -11.38
N ALA A 178 7.32 20.87 -10.36
CA ALA A 178 8.16 22.06 -10.21
C ALA A 178 9.05 22.38 -11.43
N PRO A 179 9.75 21.42 -12.07
CA PRO A 179 10.56 21.71 -13.26
C PRO A 179 9.72 22.20 -14.45
N LEU A 180 8.48 21.70 -14.58
CA LEU A 180 7.56 22.13 -15.63
C LEU A 180 7.10 23.56 -15.39
N LEU A 181 6.75 23.90 -14.14
CA LEU A 181 6.38 25.27 -13.77
C LEU A 181 7.53 26.25 -13.98
N GLN A 182 8.76 25.88 -13.61
CA GLN A 182 9.95 26.70 -13.85
C GLN A 182 10.19 26.91 -15.35
N ARG A 183 9.98 25.86 -16.16
CA ARG A 183 10.10 25.96 -17.62
C ARG A 183 9.04 26.88 -18.21
N ILE A 184 7.80 26.78 -17.75
CA ILE A 184 6.69 27.65 -18.18
C ILE A 184 7.04 29.11 -17.87
N ALA A 185 7.43 29.43 -16.64
CA ALA A 185 7.81 30.79 -16.25
C ALA A 185 8.98 31.35 -17.10
N SER A 186 9.97 30.51 -17.41
CA SER A 186 11.10 30.90 -18.27
C SER A 186 10.66 31.22 -19.71
N LEU A 187 9.72 30.44 -20.25
CA LEU A 187 9.16 30.65 -21.58
C LEU A 187 8.27 31.89 -21.64
N GLU A 188 7.44 32.11 -20.62
CA GLU A 188 6.61 33.30 -20.47
C GLU A 188 7.46 34.58 -20.44
N ALA A 189 8.55 34.57 -19.67
CA ALA A 189 9.51 35.68 -19.64
C ALA A 189 10.17 35.95 -21.01
N ALA A 190 10.53 34.88 -21.74
CA ALA A 190 11.12 35.01 -23.07
C ALA A 190 10.12 35.54 -24.12
N LEU A 191 8.86 35.14 -24.05
CA LEU A 191 7.79 35.65 -24.92
C LEU A 191 7.49 37.12 -24.63
N ALA A 192 7.41 37.49 -23.35
CA ALA A 192 7.22 38.88 -22.94
C ALA A 192 8.36 39.78 -23.43
N ALA A 193 9.61 39.30 -23.38
CA ALA A 193 10.77 40.02 -23.93
C ALA A 193 10.71 40.21 -25.45
N GLN A 194 9.94 39.39 -26.16
CA GLN A 194 9.70 39.50 -27.61
C GLN A 194 8.44 40.32 -27.95
N GLY A 195 7.81 40.96 -26.96
CA GLY A 195 6.58 41.74 -27.15
C GLY A 195 5.35 40.86 -27.42
N ARG A 196 5.40 39.56 -27.07
CA ARG A 196 4.28 38.63 -27.19
C ARG A 196 3.68 38.39 -25.81
N THR A 197 2.49 38.95 -25.55
CA THR A 197 1.69 38.63 -24.35
C THR A 197 0.81 37.42 -24.61
N LEU A 198 0.65 36.57 -23.59
CA LEU A 198 -0.36 35.51 -23.56
C LEU A 198 -1.64 36.17 -23.03
N ASP A 199 -2.57 36.51 -23.92
CA ASP A 199 -3.94 36.92 -23.56
C ASP A 199 -4.77 35.71 -23.06
#